data_AF-A0A2E9FJ17-F1
#
_entry.id   AF-A0A2E9FJ17-F1
#
_cell.length_a   1.000
_cell.length_b   1.000
_cell.length_c   1.000
_cell.angle_alpha   90.00
_cell.angle_beta   90.00
_cell.angle_gamma   90.00
#
_symmetry.space_group_name_H-M   'P 1'
#
loop_
_entity.id
_entity.type
_entity.pdbx_description
1 polymer ?
#
loop_
_entity_poly.entity_id
_entity_poly.type
_entity_poly.pdbx_seq_one_letter_code
_entity_poly.pdbx_strand_id
1 'polypeptide(L)' 'MTQLIEKDDPRYFSQTSNKSYDRHHYKIVYKDRSIVLESWDEVQEWWWNNCHQPQFDAVVHVIDIPKTKKKSKGFI' A
#
# COMPACT_ATOMS: atom_id res chain seq x y z
N MET A 1 6.64 -38.72 -2.32
CA MET A 1 5.68 -37.79 -2.94
C MET A 1 4.94 -37.06 -1.83
N THR A 2 5.01 -35.73 -1.80
CA THR A 2 4.19 -34.92 -0.90
C THR A 2 2.77 -34.83 -1.44
N GLN A 3 1.78 -34.95 -0.56
CA GLN A 3 0.36 -34.81 -0.90
C GLN A 3 0.03 -33.34 -1.19
N LEU A 4 -0.85 -33.10 -2.17
CA LEU A 4 -1.33 -31.76 -2.52
C LEU A 4 -2.30 -31.25 -1.43
N ILE A 5 -2.30 -29.95 -1.16
CA ILE A 5 -3.24 -29.31 -0.22
C ILE A 5 -4.54 -29.04 -0.98
N GLU A 6 -5.61 -29.71 -0.58
CA GLU A 6 -6.94 -29.59 -1.17
C GLU A 6 -7.69 -28.34 -0.68
N LYS A 7 -8.73 -27.90 -1.39
CA LYS A 7 -9.44 -26.63 -1.13
C LYS A 7 -10.11 -26.55 0.26
N ASP A 8 -10.46 -27.71 0.79
CA ASP A 8 -11.09 -27.95 2.08
C ASP A 8 -10.06 -28.11 3.23
N ASP A 9 -8.77 -28.16 2.91
CA ASP A 9 -7.71 -28.20 3.92
C ASP A 9 -7.55 -26.82 4.60
N PRO A 10 -7.42 -26.75 5.92
CA PRO A 10 -7.22 -25.48 6.64
C PRO A 10 -5.94 -24.71 6.24
N ARG A 11 -4.98 -25.38 5.59
CA ARG A 11 -3.76 -24.77 5.05
C ARG A 11 -3.95 -24.19 3.65
N TYR A 12 -5.12 -24.39 3.05
CA TYR A 12 -5.43 -23.90 1.71
C TYR A 12 -5.59 -22.37 1.72
N PHE A 13 -4.71 -21.69 1.01
CA PHE A 13 -4.77 -20.25 0.84
C PHE A 13 -5.60 -19.90 -0.41
N SER A 14 -6.66 -19.12 -0.23
CA SER A 14 -7.46 -18.58 -1.32
C SER A 14 -7.39 -17.07 -1.37
N GLN A 15 -7.37 -16.50 -2.58
CA GLN A 15 -7.53 -15.07 -2.79
C GLN A 15 -8.85 -14.58 -2.18
N THR A 16 -8.78 -13.58 -1.31
CA THR A 16 -9.95 -13.05 -0.59
C THR A 16 -10.66 -11.91 -1.32
N SER A 17 -10.00 -11.28 -2.30
CA SER A 17 -10.59 -10.18 -3.08
C SER A 17 -10.02 -10.08 -4.49
N ASN A 18 -10.90 -9.87 -5.46
CA ASN A 18 -10.55 -9.52 -6.84
C ASN A 18 -10.52 -8.01 -7.07
N LYS A 19 -10.82 -7.20 -6.05
CA LYS A 19 -10.81 -5.74 -6.15
C LYS A 19 -9.37 -5.23 -6.05
N SER A 20 -9.06 -4.15 -6.78
CA SER A 20 -7.79 -3.44 -6.64
C SER A 20 -7.57 -3.06 -5.18
N TYR A 21 -6.36 -3.30 -4.67
CA TYR A 21 -5.99 -3.05 -3.27
C TYR A 21 -5.67 -1.56 -3.04
N ASP A 22 -6.58 -0.69 -3.45
CA ASP A 22 -6.50 0.75 -3.24
C ASP A 22 -7.24 1.09 -1.95
N ARG A 23 -6.65 0.76 -0.80
CA ARG A 23 -7.24 0.96 0.53
C ARG A 23 -6.53 2.01 1.37
N HIS A 24 -5.28 2.31 1.04
CA HIS A 24 -4.42 3.14 1.87
C HIS A 24 -3.57 4.04 0.99
N HIS A 25 -3.42 5.29 1.41
CA HIS A 25 -2.28 6.09 1.01
C HIS A 25 -1.14 5.86 2.00
N TYR A 26 0.06 6.20 1.59
CA TYR A 26 1.26 6.00 2.39
C TYR A 26 1.94 7.34 2.60
N LYS A 27 2.16 7.72 3.85
CA LYS A 27 2.88 8.93 4.20
C LYS A 27 4.29 8.56 4.64
N ILE A 28 5.29 8.90 3.83
CA ILE A 28 6.69 8.79 4.22
C ILE A 28 7.08 10.07 4.94
N VAL A 29 7.52 9.95 6.19
CA VAL A 29 8.12 11.04 6.97
C VAL A 29 9.61 10.81 6.98
N TYR A 30 10.40 11.82 6.61
CA TYR A 30 11.86 11.74 6.62
C TYR A 30 12.45 13.09 6.99
N LYS A 31 13.38 13.10 7.95
CA LYS A 31 13.90 14.35 8.54
C LYS A 31 12.73 15.26 8.95
N ASP A 32 12.69 16.49 8.44
CA ASP A 32 11.63 17.49 8.71
C ASP A 32 10.56 17.57 7.61
N ARG A 33 10.46 16.57 6.73
CA ARG A 33 9.56 16.57 5.57
C ARG A 33 8.69 15.33 5.52
N SER A 34 7.59 15.43 4.79
CA SER A 34 6.75 14.28 4.50
C SER A 34 6.16 14.34 3.11
N ILE A 35 6.00 13.16 2.50
CA ILE A 35 5.33 12.98 1.22
C ILE A 35 4.20 11.96 1.38
N VAL A 36 3.12 12.14 0.64
CA VAL A 36 1.99 11.18 0.60
C VAL A 36 1.98 10.56 -0.79
N LEU A 37 1.95 9.24 -0.84
CA LEU A 37 1.97 8.40 -2.03
C LEU A 37 0.69 7.56 -2.08
N GLU A 38 0.21 7.26 -3.28
CA GLU A 38 -1.08 6.57 -3.47
C GLU A 38 -0.89 5.06 -3.59
N SER A 39 0.28 4.61 -4.03
CA SER A 39 0.58 3.19 -4.22
C SER A 39 1.74 2.70 -3.36
N TRP A 40 1.74 1.41 -3.07
CA TRP A 40 2.86 0.75 -2.38
C TRP A 40 4.11 0.71 -3.27
N ASP A 41 3.94 0.60 -4.59
CA ASP A 41 5.05 0.56 -5.54
C ASP A 41 5.85 1.87 -5.52
N GLU A 42 5.17 3.03 -5.44
CA GLU A 42 5.82 4.34 -5.27
C GLU A 42 6.62 4.42 -3.96
N VAL A 43 6.10 3.83 -2.87
CA VAL A 43 6.82 3.77 -1.59
C VAL A 43 8.10 2.96 -1.73
N GLN A 44 8.02 1.80 -2.39
CA GLN A 44 9.19 0.93 -2.61
C GLN A 44 10.24 1.62 -3.48
N GLU A 45 9.82 2.27 -4.57
CA GLU A 45 10.72 3.02 -5.44
C GLU A 45 11.41 4.15 -4.68
N TRP A 46 10.64 4.95 -3.94
CA TRP A 46 11.22 6.02 -3.11
C TRP A 46 12.20 5.47 -2.08
N TRP A 47 11.83 4.38 -1.42
CA TRP A 47 12.67 3.76 -0.40
C TRP A 47 14.00 3.29 -0.98
N TRP A 48 13.98 2.55 -2.09
CA TRP A 48 15.18 2.00 -2.71
C TRP A 48 16.13 3.10 -3.20
N ASN A 49 15.58 4.20 -3.72
CA ASN A 49 16.35 5.33 -4.20
C ASN A 49 16.95 6.19 -3.06
N ASN A 50 16.42 6.11 -1.83
CA ASN A 50 16.83 6.99 -0.72
C ASN A 50 17.51 6.26 0.46
N CYS A 51 17.33 4.94 0.60
CA CYS A 51 17.80 4.17 1.78
C CYS A 51 19.32 4.15 1.97
N HIS A 52 20.08 4.39 0.91
CA HIS A 52 21.54 4.39 0.94
C HIS A 52 22.14 5.68 1.54
N GLN A 53 21.31 6.69 1.83
CA GLN A 53 21.81 7.95 2.36
C GLN A 53 22.35 7.78 3.79
N PRO A 54 23.50 8.41 4.15
CA PRO A 54 24.12 8.27 5.48
C PRO A 54 23.24 8.67 6.68
N GLN A 55 22.16 9.39 6.41
CA GLN A 55 21.25 10.05 7.35
C GLN A 55 19.80 9.65 7.03
N PHE A 56 19.64 8.41 6.57
CA PHE A 56 18.35 7.83 6.24
C PHE A 56 17.60 7.51 7.53
N ASP A 57 16.71 8.41 7.91
CA ASP A 57 15.77 8.26 9.01
C ASP A 57 14.37 8.54 8.45
N ALA A 58 13.78 7.51 7.86
CA ALA A 58 12.49 7.59 7.19
C ALA A 58 11.52 6.54 7.76
N VAL A 59 10.27 6.97 7.99
CA VAL A 59 9.19 6.13 8.52
C VAL A 59 8.00 6.19 7.58
N VAL A 60 7.44 5.01 7.26
CA VAL A 60 6.22 4.90 6.45
C VAL A 60 5.01 4.79 7.37
N HIS A 61 4.10 5.76 7.29
CA HIS A 61 2.79 5.71 7.92
C HIS A 61 1.74 5.27 6.92
N VAL A 62 0.97 4.24 7.24
CA VAL A 62 -0.21 3.85 6.47
C VAL A 62 -1.37 4.74 6.91
N ILE A 63 -1.95 5.49 5.96
CA ILE A 63 -3.06 6.39 6.22
C ILE A 63 -4.28 5.96 5.40
N ASP A 64 -5.47 6.14 5.98
CA ASP A 64 -6.71 5.89 5.26
C ASP A 64 -6.83 6.85 4.08
N ILE A 65 -7.35 6.33 2.96
CA ILE A 65 -7.64 7.16 1.79
C ILE A 65 -8.58 8.27 2.24
N PRO A 66 -8.21 9.55 2.07
CA PRO A 66 -9.11 10.63 2.39
C PRO A 66 -10.38 10.41 1.59
N LYS A 67 -11.53 10.28 2.28
CA LYS A 67 -12.83 10.21 1.65
C LYS A 67 -13.06 11.54 0.95
N THR A 68 -12.54 11.69 -0.26
CA THR A 68 -12.96 12.77 -1.14
C THR A 68 -14.45 12.57 -1.26
N LYS A 69 -15.23 13.53 -0.72
CA LYS A 69 -16.66 13.57 -1.01
C LYS A 69 -16.71 13.62 -2.53
N LYS A 70 -17.05 12.50 -3.18
CA LYS A 70 -17.32 12.48 -4.62
C LYS A 70 -18.34 13.58 -4.83
N LYS A 71 -17.91 14.76 -5.30
CA LYS A 71 -18.85 15.76 -5.78
C LYS A 71 -19.48 15.07 -6.98
N SER A 72 -20.72 14.61 -6.82
CA SER A 72 -21.53 14.17 -7.93
C SER A 72 -21.53 15.30 -8.94
N LYS A 73 -20.74 15.18 -10.01
CA LYS A 73 -20.96 15.97 -11.21
C LYS A 73 -22.26 15.41 -11.78
N GLY A 74 -23.37 16.01 -11.38
CA GLY A 74 -24.63 15.84 -12.08
C GLY A 74 -24.37 16.17 -13.54
N PHE A 75 -24.70 15.25 -14.42
CA PHE A 75 -24.71 15.50 -15.85
C PHE A 75 -25.85 16.49 -16.09
N ILE A 76 -25.51 17.69 -16.59
CA ILE A 76 -26.47 18.64 -17.18
C ILE A 76 -26.36 18.47 -18.69
#